data_AF-A0AAW0AEN7-F1
#
_entry.id   AF-A0AAW0AEN7-F1
#
_cell.length_a   1.000
_cell.length_b   1.000
_cell.length_c   1.000
_cell.angle_alpha   90.00
_cell.angle_beta   90.00
_cell.angle_gamma   90.00
#
_symmetry.space_group_name_H-M   'P 1'
#
loop_
_entity.id
_entity.type
_entity.pdbx_description
1 polymer ?
#
loop_
_entity_poly.entity_id
_entity_poly.type
_entity_poly.pdbx_seq_one_letter_code
_entity_poly.pdbx_strand_id
1 'polypeptide(L)'
;MSTSRERRFAVPTLNFKLPANTAPDDSTSECPSNFKPLGLPLPPLRSGANYQLHISPLGHMFALLTTKQRNLPEDAPYVVEEYSEIEAAIAHERSLAGAGFFGPVKTVFASKTLRYRILLGSSLFVWQNGTGINAINYYSPTIFRSIGITGSNTGLLTTGVYGIIKLVGALVWLLYLVDTFGRRGVLLLGSIGGAVSMYYIGAYIAIAKPAEHPTTKVSSGSQSAIAFFYLWTVFYSPTWNGTPWVVGAEMFPQHVRTFTQACQAASNWFWGFIITRFTPQMFTAMGYGVYIFFATLMVVSIPFVYFILPETKQIPLERMEELFEPGMKPWKAHDIVMARVHETRQLRNDAVVKHSPSSTSFEKNQEERMERV
;
A
#
# COMPACT_ATOMS: atom_id res chain seq x y z
N MET A 1 48.75 4.01 27.32
CA MET A 1 49.20 5.11 26.43
C MET A 1 49.63 4.52 25.09
N SER A 2 48.75 4.52 24.09
CA SER A 2 49.09 4.36 22.68
C SER A 2 47.92 4.92 21.87
N THR A 3 48.25 5.87 21.01
CA THR A 3 47.39 6.92 20.43
C THR A 3 46.65 6.43 19.19
N SER A 4 45.33 6.60 19.17
CA SER A 4 44.46 6.42 18.00
C SER A 4 44.65 7.56 16.99
N ARG A 5 45.06 7.22 15.77
CA ARG A 5 45.10 8.12 14.61
C ARG A 5 43.69 8.18 13.97
N GLU A 6 42.97 9.27 14.21
CA GLU A 6 41.77 9.63 13.45
C GLU A 6 42.15 10.04 12.03
N ARG A 7 41.64 9.34 11.02
CA ARG A 7 41.63 9.82 9.62
C ARG A 7 40.34 10.61 9.40
N ARG A 8 40.46 11.94 9.37
CA ARG A 8 39.42 12.86 8.89
C ARG A 8 39.25 12.67 7.39
N PHE A 9 38.07 12.28 6.93
CA PHE A 9 37.67 12.41 5.54
C PHE A 9 37.21 13.85 5.29
N ALA A 10 37.92 14.54 4.40
CA ALA A 10 37.59 15.88 3.95
C ALA A 10 36.39 15.84 3.00
N VAL A 11 35.35 16.62 3.30
CA VAL A 11 34.21 16.88 2.42
C VAL A 11 34.55 18.09 1.55
N PRO A 12 34.55 18.01 0.21
CA PRO A 12 34.76 19.18 -0.64
C PRO A 12 33.51 20.06 -0.64
N THR A 13 33.63 21.28 -0.12
CA THR A 13 32.64 22.35 -0.27
C THR A 13 32.63 22.86 -1.72
N LEU A 14 31.59 22.53 -2.48
CA LEU A 14 31.30 23.16 -3.77
C LEU A 14 30.50 24.45 -3.53
N ASN A 15 31.19 25.59 -3.66
CA ASN A 15 30.59 26.92 -3.67
C ASN A 15 29.79 27.13 -4.96
N PHE A 16 28.45 27.14 -4.87
CA PHE A 16 27.59 27.57 -5.98
C PHE A 16 27.26 29.06 -5.80
N LYS A 17 27.84 29.91 -6.65
CA LYS A 17 27.54 31.34 -6.75
C LYS A 17 26.27 31.50 -7.59
N LEU A 18 25.17 31.93 -6.98
CA LEU A 18 23.95 32.33 -7.71
C LEU A 18 24.19 33.71 -8.38
N PRO A 19 23.84 33.90 -9.66
CA PRO A 19 23.73 35.24 -10.22
C PRO A 19 22.42 35.91 -9.77
N ALA A 20 22.50 37.21 -9.52
CA ALA A 20 21.41 38.07 -9.09
C ALA A 20 20.52 38.57 -10.25
N ASN A 21 19.28 38.92 -9.90
CA ASN A 21 18.27 39.71 -10.62
C ASN A 21 17.60 39.03 -11.85
N THR A 22 16.27 38.97 -11.96
CA THR A 22 15.33 40.10 -11.97
C THR A 22 13.89 39.58 -11.74
N ALA A 23 13.08 40.35 -11.00
CA ALA A 23 11.62 40.18 -10.93
C ALA A 23 10.95 40.73 -12.19
N PRO A 24 9.70 40.32 -12.48
CA PRO A 24 8.70 41.31 -12.83
C PRO A 24 7.38 41.16 -12.06
N ASP A 25 6.71 42.31 -11.95
CA ASP A 25 5.48 42.67 -11.26
C ASP A 25 4.21 41.90 -11.67
N ASP A 26 3.24 42.01 -10.75
CA ASP A 26 1.81 41.71 -10.82
C ASP A 26 1.12 42.02 -12.16
N SER A 27 0.27 41.09 -12.60
CA SER A 27 -1.16 41.34 -12.85
C SER A 27 -1.88 40.10 -13.39
N THR A 28 -2.98 39.76 -12.71
CA THR A 28 -4.20 39.09 -13.22
C THR A 28 -4.04 37.86 -14.12
N SER A 29 -4.42 36.67 -13.63
CA SER A 29 -5.06 35.69 -14.50
C SER A 29 -6.11 34.86 -13.77
N GLU A 30 -7.33 35.00 -14.28
CA GLU A 30 -8.51 34.20 -13.99
C GLU A 30 -8.23 32.72 -14.26
N CYS A 31 -8.84 31.85 -13.46
CA CYS A 31 -8.81 30.41 -13.65
C CYS A 31 -9.90 30.02 -14.68
N PRO A 32 -9.58 29.47 -15.87
CA PRO A 32 -10.61 28.92 -16.74
C PRO A 32 -10.76 27.43 -16.46
N SER A 33 -11.94 27.07 -15.95
CA SER A 33 -12.57 25.79 -16.16
C SER A 33 -12.54 25.43 -17.65
N ASN A 34 -11.79 24.40 -18.06
CA ASN A 34 -12.09 23.51 -19.19
C ASN A 34 -10.92 22.56 -19.43
N PHE A 35 -11.10 21.29 -19.03
CA PHE A 35 -10.20 20.20 -19.43
C PHE A 35 -10.41 19.90 -20.92
N LYS A 36 -9.44 20.27 -21.75
CA LYS A 36 -9.24 19.69 -23.10
C LYS A 36 -8.05 18.72 -23.02
N PRO A 37 -8.09 17.57 -23.70
CA PRO A 37 -6.91 16.73 -23.84
C PRO A 37 -5.81 17.54 -24.54
N LEU A 38 -4.63 17.59 -23.93
CA LEU A 38 -3.51 18.41 -24.36
C LEU A 38 -2.87 17.80 -25.62
N GLY A 39 -3.48 18.04 -26.79
CA GLY A 39 -2.85 17.83 -28.09
C GLY A 39 -1.83 18.92 -28.36
N LEU A 40 -0.73 18.95 -27.60
CA LEU A 40 0.40 19.80 -27.93
C LEU A 40 1.01 19.32 -29.25
N PRO A 41 1.28 20.22 -30.23
CA PRO A 41 1.98 19.83 -31.44
C PRO A 41 3.39 19.40 -31.04
N LEU A 42 3.70 18.13 -31.25
CA LEU A 42 5.07 17.64 -31.19
C LEU A 42 5.91 18.46 -32.18
N PRO A 43 7.12 18.91 -31.81
CA PRO A 43 8.03 19.50 -32.78
C PRO A 43 8.26 18.50 -33.93
N PRO A 44 8.36 18.98 -35.18
CA PRO A 44 8.48 18.09 -36.33
C PRO A 44 9.69 17.18 -36.15
N LEU A 45 9.48 15.86 -36.27
CA LEU A 45 10.53 14.85 -36.31
C LEU A 45 11.46 15.15 -37.49
N ARG A 46 12.54 15.91 -37.24
CA ARG A 46 13.62 16.06 -38.20
C ARG A 46 14.39 14.74 -38.26
N SER A 47 14.14 13.98 -39.31
CA SER A 47 15.00 12.89 -39.76
C SER A 47 16.45 13.38 -39.84
N GLY A 48 17.31 12.81 -39.00
CA GLY A 48 18.76 12.99 -39.08
C GLY A 48 19.33 14.10 -38.19
N ALA A 49 19.37 13.88 -36.88
CA ALA A 49 20.36 14.50 -36.00
C ALA A 49 20.53 13.61 -34.77
N ASN A 50 21.78 13.32 -34.40
CA ASN A 50 22.15 12.54 -33.23
C ASN A 50 21.38 13.01 -31.99
N TYR A 51 20.50 12.16 -31.45
CA TYR A 51 19.84 12.36 -30.17
C TYR A 51 20.85 12.16 -29.03
N GLN A 52 21.80 13.08 -28.88
CA GLN A 52 22.42 13.31 -27.57
C GLN A 52 21.48 14.19 -26.77
N LEU A 53 20.34 13.62 -26.36
CA LEU A 53 19.63 14.13 -25.20
C LEU A 53 20.64 14.08 -24.05
N HIS A 54 20.80 15.20 -23.35
CA HIS A 54 21.65 15.26 -22.17
C HIS A 54 20.91 14.52 -21.04
N ILE A 55 20.84 13.19 -21.16
CA ILE A 55 20.12 12.32 -20.23
C ILE A 55 20.78 12.52 -18.87
N SER A 56 19.97 12.93 -17.88
CA SER A 56 20.46 13.06 -16.50
C SER A 56 21.04 11.71 -16.04
N PRO A 57 21.95 11.67 -15.04
CA PRO A 57 22.50 10.39 -14.55
C PRO A 57 21.41 9.37 -14.15
N LEU A 58 20.24 9.86 -13.72
CA LEU A 58 19.06 9.04 -13.43
C LEU A 58 18.41 8.46 -14.69
N GLY A 59 18.38 9.22 -15.78
CA GLY A 59 17.78 8.76 -17.03
C GLY A 59 18.60 7.69 -17.74
N HIS A 60 19.93 7.73 -17.63
CA HIS A 60 20.79 6.66 -18.14
C HIS A 60 20.54 5.35 -17.38
N MET A 61 20.40 5.43 -16.06
CA MET A 61 20.02 4.29 -15.22
C MET A 61 18.64 3.74 -15.57
N PHE A 62 17.66 4.60 -15.86
CA PHE A 62 16.33 4.16 -16.28
C PHE A 62 16.36 3.48 -17.65
N ALA A 63 16.98 4.11 -18.65
CA ALA A 63 17.14 3.54 -19.99
C ALA A 63 17.78 2.14 -19.93
N LEU A 64 18.87 1.99 -19.17
CA LEU A 64 19.54 0.70 -18.92
C LEU A 64 18.64 -0.36 -18.26
N LEU A 65 17.73 0.04 -17.37
CA LEU A 65 16.81 -0.89 -16.69
C LEU A 65 15.68 -1.32 -17.63
N THR A 66 15.09 -0.40 -18.39
CA THR A 66 14.05 -0.70 -19.38
C THR A 66 14.57 -1.53 -20.55
N THR A 67 15.78 -1.25 -21.04
CA THR A 67 16.42 -2.05 -22.07
C THR A 67 16.75 -3.45 -21.58
N LYS A 68 17.21 -3.60 -20.33
CA LYS A 68 17.48 -4.91 -19.73
C LYS A 68 16.21 -5.72 -19.42
N GLN A 69 15.12 -5.06 -19.01
CA GLN A 69 13.83 -5.75 -18.78
C GLN A 69 13.13 -6.17 -20.07
N ARG A 70 13.26 -5.37 -21.14
CA ARG A 70 12.51 -5.57 -22.39
C ARG A 70 13.35 -6.02 -23.57
N ASN A 71 14.66 -6.20 -23.38
CA ASN A 71 15.63 -6.63 -24.38
C ASN A 71 15.65 -5.73 -25.64
N LEU A 72 15.49 -4.41 -25.44
CA LEU A 72 15.44 -3.39 -26.51
C LEU A 72 16.70 -2.51 -26.47
N PRO A 73 17.12 -1.90 -27.60
CA PRO A 73 18.19 -0.90 -27.62
C PRO A 73 17.82 0.38 -26.83
N GLU A 74 18.82 1.06 -26.25
CA GLU A 74 18.61 2.32 -25.47
C GLU A 74 18.02 3.44 -26.33
N ASP A 75 18.33 3.43 -27.62
CA ASP A 75 17.95 4.46 -28.58
C ASP A 75 16.59 4.17 -29.24
N ALA A 76 15.90 3.10 -28.84
CA ALA A 76 14.60 2.77 -29.40
C ALA A 76 13.63 3.93 -29.18
N PRO A 77 12.93 4.43 -30.22
CA PRO A 77 12.03 5.59 -30.11
C PRO A 77 11.01 5.47 -28.97
N TYR A 78 10.55 4.25 -28.70
CA TYR A 78 9.65 3.92 -27.60
C TYR A 78 10.26 4.16 -26.21
N VAL A 79 11.55 3.85 -26.00
CA VAL A 79 12.24 4.05 -24.72
C VAL A 79 12.44 5.55 -24.45
N VAL A 80 12.73 6.32 -25.51
CA VAL A 80 12.88 7.78 -25.43
C VAL A 80 11.54 8.45 -25.14
N GLU A 81 10.45 7.99 -25.77
CA GLU A 81 9.09 8.47 -25.50
C GLU A 81 8.69 8.19 -24.05
N GLU A 82 8.81 6.94 -23.58
CA GLU A 82 8.50 6.54 -22.19
C GLU A 82 9.34 7.34 -21.18
N TYR A 83 10.62 7.58 -21.46
CA TYR A 83 11.47 8.43 -20.63
C TYR A 83 10.96 9.87 -20.55
N SER A 84 10.57 10.46 -21.70
CA SER A 84 10.06 11.82 -21.76
C SER A 84 8.72 11.98 -21.00
N GLU A 85 7.85 10.96 -21.06
CA GLU A 85 6.61 10.92 -20.29
C GLU A 85 6.88 10.89 -18.78
N ILE A 86 7.87 10.09 -18.35
CA ILE A 86 8.26 9.99 -16.94
C ILE A 86 8.89 11.29 -16.44
N GLU A 87 9.76 11.94 -17.22
CA GLU A 87 10.31 13.24 -16.84
C GLU A 87 9.21 14.30 -16.70
N ALA A 88 8.26 14.33 -17.64
CA ALA A 88 7.10 15.23 -17.57
C ALA A 88 6.26 14.95 -16.32
N ALA A 89 6.01 13.67 -16.00
CA ALA A 89 5.27 13.27 -14.80
C ALA A 89 6.03 13.69 -13.51
N ILE A 90 7.35 13.51 -13.45
CA ILE A 90 8.17 13.93 -12.29
C ILE A 90 8.15 15.45 -12.14
N ALA A 91 8.26 16.20 -13.25
CA ALA A 91 8.20 17.66 -13.22
C ALA A 91 6.83 18.15 -12.74
N HIS A 92 5.76 17.50 -13.17
CA HIS A 92 4.40 17.78 -12.71
C HIS A 92 4.21 17.46 -11.23
N GLU A 93 4.61 16.28 -10.75
CA GLU A 93 4.50 15.92 -9.34
C GLU A 93 5.35 16.85 -8.44
N ARG A 94 6.51 17.31 -8.91
CA ARG A 94 7.33 18.31 -8.21
C ARG A 94 6.65 19.67 -8.11
N SER A 95 5.85 20.08 -9.10
CA SER A 95 5.09 21.33 -9.02
C SER A 95 3.96 21.24 -7.98
N LEU A 96 3.36 20.05 -7.81
CA LEU A 96 2.31 19.78 -6.82
C LEU A 96 2.84 19.61 -5.38
N ALA A 97 4.00 19.01 -5.21
CA ALA A 97 4.60 18.76 -3.90
C ALA A 97 5.03 20.04 -3.16
N GLY A 98 5.22 21.15 -3.88
CA GLY A 98 5.88 22.35 -3.36
C GLY A 98 7.40 22.16 -3.23
N ALA A 99 8.14 23.27 -3.28
CA ALA A 99 9.60 23.24 -3.27
C ALA A 99 10.18 22.82 -1.89
N GLY A 100 11.19 21.94 -1.91
CA GLY A 100 12.01 21.56 -0.76
C GLY A 100 11.52 20.35 0.04
N PHE A 101 12.31 19.92 1.04
CA PHE A 101 12.06 18.72 1.84
C PHE A 101 10.71 18.72 2.58
N PHE A 102 10.24 19.90 3.00
CA PHE A 102 8.98 20.06 3.73
C PHE A 102 7.76 20.34 2.84
N GLY A 103 7.92 20.39 1.51
CA GLY A 103 6.82 20.61 0.57
C GLY A 103 5.67 19.61 0.77
N PRO A 104 5.92 18.29 0.69
CA PRO A 104 4.88 17.27 0.85
C PRO A 104 4.12 17.37 2.18
N VAL A 105 4.82 17.77 3.24
CA VAL A 105 4.23 17.98 4.57
C VAL A 105 3.19 19.10 4.52
N LYS A 106 3.57 20.25 3.96
CA LYS A 106 2.65 21.40 3.84
C LYS A 106 1.44 21.05 2.96
N THR A 107 1.64 20.38 1.83
CA THR A 107 0.57 19.96 0.92
C THR A 107 -0.45 19.05 1.61
N VAL A 108 0.04 18.07 2.37
CA VAL A 108 -0.81 17.18 3.17
C VAL A 108 -1.65 17.96 4.18
N PHE A 109 -1.04 18.83 4.98
CA PHE A 109 -1.75 19.51 6.07
C PHE A 109 -2.67 20.63 5.55
N ALA A 110 -2.42 21.19 4.37
CA ALA A 110 -3.32 22.12 3.71
C ALA A 110 -4.62 21.44 3.28
N SER A 111 -4.55 20.26 2.65
CA SER A 111 -5.71 19.54 2.15
C SER A 111 -6.49 18.83 3.25
N LYS A 112 -7.79 19.11 3.38
CA LYS A 112 -8.69 18.37 4.30
C LYS A 112 -8.79 16.89 3.92
N THR A 113 -8.85 16.61 2.62
CA THR A 113 -8.96 15.24 2.08
C THR A 113 -7.71 14.43 2.38
N LEU A 114 -6.50 14.98 2.15
CA LEU A 114 -5.26 14.27 2.46
C LEU A 114 -5.06 14.04 3.96
N ARG A 115 -5.45 15.00 4.81
CA ARG A 115 -5.47 14.80 6.27
C ARG A 115 -6.36 13.64 6.67
N TYR A 116 -7.58 13.56 6.12
CA TYR A 116 -8.47 12.43 6.37
C TYR A 116 -7.83 11.11 5.92
N ARG A 117 -7.22 11.06 4.73
CA ARG A 117 -6.55 9.85 4.23
C ARG A 117 -5.38 9.41 5.12
N ILE A 118 -4.57 10.34 5.64
CA ILE A 118 -3.49 10.00 6.59
C ILE A 118 -4.03 9.47 7.90
N LEU A 119 -5.08 10.09 8.45
CA LEU A 119 -5.71 9.62 9.67
C LEU A 119 -6.29 8.21 9.46
N LEU A 120 -6.96 7.97 8.35
CA LEU A 120 -7.47 6.67 7.95
C LEU A 120 -6.35 5.63 7.82
N GLY A 121 -5.31 5.91 7.02
CA GLY A 121 -4.17 5.01 6.83
C GLY A 121 -3.42 4.71 8.13
N SER A 122 -3.21 5.72 8.98
CA SER A 122 -2.57 5.54 10.30
C SER A 122 -3.46 4.72 11.24
N SER A 123 -4.78 4.94 11.22
CA SER A 123 -5.71 4.19 12.06
C SER A 123 -5.80 2.70 11.67
N LEU A 124 -5.55 2.32 10.42
CA LEU A 124 -5.45 0.90 10.04
C LEU A 124 -4.36 0.17 10.82
N PHE A 125 -3.25 0.85 11.16
CA PHE A 125 -2.18 0.26 11.96
C PHE A 125 -2.53 0.15 13.45
N VAL A 126 -3.44 0.99 13.96
CA VAL A 126 -4.04 0.78 15.29
C VAL A 126 -4.74 -0.58 15.31
N TRP A 127 -5.57 -0.85 14.31
CA TRP A 127 -6.35 -2.10 14.22
C TRP A 127 -5.48 -3.31 13.92
N GLN A 128 -4.50 -3.18 13.03
CA GLN A 128 -3.53 -4.25 12.77
C GLN A 128 -2.81 -4.67 14.06
N ASN A 129 -2.35 -3.71 14.86
CA ASN A 129 -1.73 -3.98 16.15
C ASN A 129 -2.73 -4.48 17.20
N GLY A 130 -3.96 -3.96 17.17
CA GLY A 130 -5.08 -4.39 17.99
C GLY A 130 -5.53 -5.84 17.78
N THR A 131 -5.08 -6.50 16.70
CA THR A 131 -5.28 -7.95 16.53
C THR A 131 -4.45 -8.80 17.51
N GLY A 132 -3.45 -8.18 18.17
CA GLY A 132 -2.52 -8.88 19.07
C GLY A 132 -1.33 -9.52 18.35
N ILE A 133 -1.11 -9.24 17.06
CA ILE A 133 -0.01 -9.83 16.29
C ILE A 133 1.36 -9.65 16.94
N ASN A 134 1.66 -8.47 17.48
CA ASN A 134 2.94 -8.20 18.11
C ASN A 134 3.05 -8.93 19.47
N ALA A 135 1.98 -8.99 20.26
CA ALA A 135 1.93 -9.81 21.46
C ALA A 135 2.25 -11.28 21.14
N ILE A 136 1.69 -11.81 20.06
CA ILE A 136 1.91 -13.19 19.62
C ILE A 136 3.33 -13.42 19.11
N ASN A 137 3.86 -12.52 18.28
CA ASN A 137 5.21 -12.66 17.73
C ASN A 137 6.27 -12.67 18.85
N TYR A 138 6.15 -11.78 19.84
CA TYR A 138 7.15 -11.65 20.90
C TYR A 138 6.94 -12.61 22.08
N TYR A 139 5.68 -12.99 22.36
CA TYR A 139 5.32 -13.78 23.53
C TYR A 139 4.65 -15.12 23.19
N SER A 140 4.82 -15.64 21.97
CA SER A 140 4.27 -16.95 21.58
C SER A 140 4.63 -18.08 22.55
N PRO A 141 5.85 -18.21 23.10
CA PRO A 141 6.14 -19.29 24.06
C PRO A 141 5.34 -19.14 25.36
N THR A 142 5.09 -17.90 25.80
CA THR A 142 4.26 -17.59 26.97
C THR A 142 2.79 -17.91 26.71
N ILE A 143 2.29 -17.61 25.51
CA ILE A 143 0.93 -17.92 25.06
C ILE A 143 0.71 -19.43 24.96
N PHE A 144 1.67 -20.18 24.41
CA PHE A 144 1.54 -21.64 24.37
C PHE A 144 1.59 -22.27 25.76
N ARG A 145 2.38 -21.68 26.67
CA ARG A 145 2.41 -22.11 28.07
C ARG A 145 1.09 -21.84 28.78
N SER A 146 0.44 -20.69 28.55
CA SER A 146 -0.88 -20.40 29.14
C SER A 146 -2.00 -21.32 28.63
N ILE A 147 -1.86 -21.85 27.41
CA ILE A 147 -2.76 -22.85 26.83
C ILE A 147 -2.52 -24.26 27.43
N GLY A 148 -1.38 -24.49 28.09
CA GLY A 148 -1.04 -25.76 28.73
C GLY A 148 0.05 -26.58 28.03
N ILE A 149 0.82 -25.99 27.10
CA ILE A 149 2.02 -26.65 26.56
C ILE A 149 3.16 -26.52 27.58
N THR A 150 3.59 -27.65 28.14
CA THR A 150 4.76 -27.75 29.01
C THR A 150 5.96 -28.30 28.23
N GLY A 151 7.08 -27.56 28.20
CA GLY A 151 8.34 -27.98 27.57
C GLY A 151 8.86 -26.97 26.54
N SER A 152 10.13 -26.57 26.67
CA SER A 152 10.79 -25.59 25.79
C SER A 152 10.86 -26.06 24.34
N ASN A 153 11.19 -27.34 24.11
CA ASN A 153 11.28 -27.92 22.76
C ASN A 153 9.92 -27.95 22.05
N THR A 154 8.86 -28.34 22.76
CA THR A 154 7.48 -28.36 22.21
C THR A 154 7.00 -26.94 21.91
N GLY A 155 7.31 -25.96 22.77
CA GLY A 155 7.00 -24.56 22.53
C GLY A 155 7.69 -24.01 21.28
N LEU A 156 8.99 -24.28 21.11
CA LEU A 156 9.75 -23.85 19.93
C LEU A 156 9.23 -24.47 18.63
N LEU A 157 8.91 -25.77 18.63
CA LEU A 157 8.31 -26.43 17.47
C LEU A 157 6.96 -25.82 17.10
N THR A 158 6.11 -25.53 18.10
CA THR A 158 4.79 -24.91 17.91
C THR A 158 4.92 -23.49 17.34
N THR A 159 5.89 -22.70 17.80
CA THR A 159 6.23 -21.40 17.20
C THR A 159 6.78 -21.54 15.77
N GLY A 160 7.54 -22.60 15.48
CA GLY A 160 8.02 -22.90 14.12
C GLY A 160 6.87 -23.17 13.15
N VAL A 161 5.90 -23.99 13.55
CA VAL A 161 4.68 -24.27 12.76
C VAL A 161 3.88 -22.98 12.53
N TYR A 162 3.74 -22.13 13.56
CA TYR A 162 3.14 -20.80 13.40
C TYR A 162 3.82 -19.97 12.30
N GLY A 163 5.16 -19.97 12.25
CA GLY A 163 5.93 -19.29 11.21
C GLY A 163 5.65 -19.82 9.81
N ILE A 164 5.55 -21.15 9.65
CA ILE A 164 5.24 -21.79 8.36
C ILE A 164 3.82 -21.41 7.90
N ILE A 165 2.82 -21.50 8.78
CA ILE A 165 1.44 -21.12 8.45
C ILE A 165 1.38 -19.65 8.02
N LYS A 166 2.11 -18.78 8.72
CA LYS A 166 2.20 -17.35 8.39
C LYS A 166 2.84 -17.11 7.03
N LEU A 167 3.90 -17.84 6.69
CA LEU A 167 4.55 -17.78 5.38
C LEU A 167 3.59 -18.23 4.27
N VAL A 168 2.95 -19.39 4.43
CA VAL A 168 1.97 -19.90 3.45
C VAL A 168 0.80 -18.94 3.29
N GLY A 169 0.27 -18.41 4.40
CA GLY A 169 -0.79 -17.41 4.36
C GLY A 169 -0.38 -16.13 3.62
N ALA A 170 0.85 -15.66 3.82
CA ALA A 170 1.37 -14.50 3.08
C ALA A 170 1.47 -14.78 1.56
N LEU A 171 1.91 -15.97 1.17
CA LEU A 171 1.98 -16.38 -0.24
C LEU A 171 0.59 -16.46 -0.87
N VAL A 172 -0.38 -17.06 -0.18
CA VAL A 172 -1.77 -17.15 -0.66
C VAL A 172 -2.39 -15.76 -0.84
N TRP A 173 -2.10 -14.84 0.07
CA TRP A 173 -2.58 -13.46 -0.08
C TRP A 173 -1.95 -12.74 -1.26
N LEU A 174 -0.63 -12.82 -1.39
CA LEU A 174 0.11 -12.15 -2.45
C LEU A 174 -0.28 -12.67 -3.84
N LEU A 175 -0.48 -13.98 -3.99
CA LEU A 175 -0.72 -14.62 -5.29
C LEU A 175 -2.19 -14.64 -5.71
N TYR A 176 -3.13 -14.56 -4.77
CA TYR A 176 -4.54 -14.81 -5.07
C TYR A 176 -5.49 -13.83 -4.36
N LEU A 177 -5.38 -13.72 -3.04
CA LEU A 177 -6.45 -13.12 -2.25
C LEU A 177 -6.56 -11.60 -2.41
N VAL A 178 -5.42 -10.90 -2.59
CA VAL A 178 -5.39 -9.43 -2.66
C VAL A 178 -6.17 -8.90 -3.87
N ASP A 179 -6.08 -9.56 -5.02
CA ASP A 179 -6.69 -9.09 -6.27
C ASP A 179 -8.09 -9.67 -6.51
N THR A 180 -8.41 -10.82 -5.92
CA THR A 180 -9.73 -11.47 -6.11
C THR A 180 -10.78 -10.96 -5.13
N PHE A 181 -10.50 -10.93 -3.83
CA PHE A 181 -11.49 -10.60 -2.79
C PHE A 181 -11.57 -9.10 -2.45
N GLY A 182 -10.63 -8.29 -2.94
CA GLY A 182 -10.54 -6.87 -2.59
C GLY A 182 -9.98 -6.64 -1.19
N ARG A 183 -9.65 -5.39 -0.86
CA ARG A 183 -8.92 -5.04 0.37
C ARG A 183 -9.87 -4.98 1.57
N ARG A 184 -11.10 -4.48 1.38
CA ARG A 184 -12.09 -4.38 2.46
C ARG A 184 -12.64 -5.77 2.83
N GLY A 185 -12.91 -6.61 1.84
CA GLY A 185 -13.43 -7.96 2.05
C GLY A 185 -12.49 -8.84 2.87
N VAL A 186 -11.20 -8.85 2.53
CA VAL A 186 -10.19 -9.65 3.27
C VAL A 186 -10.02 -9.16 4.70
N LEU A 187 -10.04 -7.84 4.96
CA LEU A 187 -9.93 -7.30 6.32
C LEU A 187 -11.13 -7.70 7.20
N LEU A 188 -12.35 -7.65 6.64
CA LEU A 188 -13.56 -8.09 7.36
C LEU A 188 -13.51 -9.60 7.68
N LEU A 189 -13.14 -10.43 6.71
CA LEU A 189 -12.99 -11.88 6.90
C LEU A 189 -11.95 -12.19 7.99
N GLY A 190 -10.81 -11.51 7.94
CA GLY A 190 -9.75 -11.63 8.93
C GLY A 190 -10.19 -11.23 10.33
N SER A 191 -10.95 -10.14 10.46
CA SER A 191 -11.50 -9.68 11.73
C SER A 191 -12.48 -10.68 12.34
N ILE A 192 -13.42 -11.20 11.54
CA ILE A 192 -14.43 -12.16 12.01
C ILE A 192 -13.77 -13.48 12.43
N GLY A 193 -12.97 -14.08 11.55
CA GLY A 193 -12.33 -15.37 11.83
C GLY A 193 -11.32 -15.30 12.98
N GLY A 194 -10.56 -14.21 13.05
CA GLY A 194 -9.63 -13.98 14.15
C GLY A 194 -10.31 -13.68 15.48
N ALA A 195 -11.40 -12.90 15.49
CA ALA A 195 -12.16 -12.63 16.71
C ALA A 195 -12.75 -13.91 17.30
N VAL A 196 -13.41 -14.75 16.48
CA VAL A 196 -13.97 -16.04 16.91
C VAL A 196 -12.87 -16.92 17.51
N SER A 197 -11.71 -16.98 16.86
CA SER A 197 -10.59 -17.78 17.33
C SER A 197 -10.03 -17.30 18.67
N MET A 198 -9.87 -15.99 18.85
CA MET A 198 -9.38 -15.41 20.11
C MET A 198 -10.39 -15.53 21.26
N TYR A 199 -11.69 -15.38 20.98
CA TYR A 199 -12.73 -15.64 21.99
C TYR A 199 -12.72 -17.09 22.44
N TYR A 200 -12.55 -18.04 21.51
CA TYR A 200 -12.46 -19.46 21.86
C TYR A 200 -11.26 -19.73 22.79
N ILE A 201 -10.08 -19.23 22.45
CA ILE A 201 -8.88 -19.40 23.27
C ILE A 201 -9.08 -18.79 24.67
N GLY A 202 -9.63 -17.58 24.75
CA GLY A 202 -9.95 -16.92 26.02
C GLY A 202 -10.94 -17.72 26.87
N ALA A 203 -12.02 -18.20 26.26
CA ALA A 203 -13.03 -19.01 26.94
C ALA A 203 -12.46 -20.36 27.42
N TYR A 204 -11.64 -21.01 26.61
CA TYR A 204 -10.95 -22.24 26.99
C TYR A 204 -10.09 -22.03 28.24
N ILE A 205 -9.23 -21.01 28.24
CA ILE A 205 -8.34 -20.74 29.39
C ILE A 205 -9.14 -20.38 30.64
N ALA A 206 -10.25 -19.65 30.49
CA ALA A 206 -11.14 -19.30 31.60
C ALA A 206 -11.79 -20.53 32.27
N ILE A 207 -12.20 -21.52 31.47
CA ILE A 207 -12.93 -22.71 31.95
C ILE A 207 -11.96 -23.80 32.40
N ALA A 208 -11.01 -24.17 31.55
CA ALA A 208 -10.11 -25.30 31.80
C ALA A 208 -8.98 -24.96 32.78
N LYS A 209 -8.70 -23.68 32.98
CA LYS A 209 -7.66 -23.14 33.86
C LYS A 209 -6.36 -23.97 33.86
N PRO A 210 -5.66 -24.07 32.71
CA PRO A 210 -4.52 -24.96 32.56
C PRO A 210 -3.38 -24.69 33.56
N ALA A 211 -3.29 -23.46 34.08
CA ALA A 211 -2.31 -23.06 35.09
C ALA A 211 -2.60 -23.63 36.50
N GLU A 212 -3.87 -23.89 36.83
CA GLU A 212 -4.29 -24.46 38.13
C GLU A 212 -4.25 -26.00 38.12
N HIS A 213 -4.31 -26.63 36.93
CA HIS A 213 -4.28 -28.07 36.74
C HIS A 213 -3.17 -28.52 35.77
N PRO A 214 -1.88 -28.38 36.15
CA PRO A 214 -0.78 -28.74 35.28
C PRO A 214 -0.75 -30.26 35.04
N THR A 215 -1.10 -30.69 33.83
CA THR A 215 -1.01 -32.09 33.40
C THR A 215 0.24 -32.30 32.55
N THR A 216 0.92 -33.44 32.73
CA THR A 216 2.08 -33.84 31.90
C THR A 216 1.70 -34.22 30.47
N LYS A 217 0.41 -34.48 30.21
CA LYS A 217 -0.15 -34.74 28.89
C LYS A 217 -0.98 -33.54 28.44
N VAL A 218 -0.86 -33.19 27.16
CA VAL A 218 -1.69 -32.15 26.52
C VAL A 218 -3.14 -32.65 26.51
N SER A 219 -4.04 -31.95 27.20
CA SER A 219 -5.46 -32.29 27.23
C SER A 219 -6.11 -32.06 25.85
N SER A 220 -7.23 -32.72 25.57
CA SER A 220 -8.01 -32.48 24.34
C SER A 220 -8.42 -31.01 24.18
N GLY A 221 -8.69 -30.33 25.30
CA GLY A 221 -8.98 -28.89 25.31
C GLY A 221 -7.76 -28.02 24.97
N SER A 222 -6.55 -28.39 25.43
CA SER A 222 -5.34 -27.67 25.04
C SER A 222 -5.04 -27.85 23.55
N GLN A 223 -5.31 -29.04 23.00
CA GLN A 223 -5.18 -29.30 21.56
C GLN A 223 -6.15 -28.45 20.74
N SER A 224 -7.41 -28.31 21.17
CA SER A 224 -8.38 -27.47 20.46
C SER A 224 -7.97 -25.99 20.52
N ALA A 225 -7.51 -25.48 21.67
CA ALA A 225 -7.03 -24.10 21.78
C ALA A 225 -5.80 -23.81 20.89
N ILE A 226 -4.89 -24.78 20.74
CA ILE A 226 -3.77 -24.68 19.77
C ILE A 226 -4.31 -24.64 18.33
N ALA A 227 -5.29 -25.48 18.00
CA ALA A 227 -5.91 -25.47 16.68
C ALA A 227 -6.56 -24.11 16.37
N PHE A 228 -7.27 -23.51 17.34
CA PHE A 228 -7.83 -22.17 17.20
C PHE A 228 -6.75 -21.07 17.14
N PHE A 229 -5.61 -21.23 17.81
CA PHE A 229 -4.47 -20.33 17.64
C PHE A 229 -3.92 -20.37 16.20
N TYR A 230 -3.80 -21.56 15.61
CA TYR A 230 -3.41 -21.68 14.21
C TYR A 230 -4.51 -21.18 13.26
N LEU A 231 -5.78 -21.38 13.60
CA LEU A 231 -6.90 -20.83 12.84
C LEU A 231 -6.87 -19.29 12.84
N TRP A 232 -6.61 -18.66 13.98
CA TRP A 232 -6.36 -17.23 14.05
C TRP A 232 -5.23 -16.81 13.10
N THR A 233 -4.13 -17.58 13.06
CA THR A 233 -2.99 -17.32 12.17
C THR A 233 -3.37 -17.42 10.69
N VAL A 234 -4.19 -18.41 10.33
CA VAL A 234 -4.71 -18.62 8.96
C VAL A 234 -5.62 -17.47 8.55
N PHE A 235 -6.43 -16.90 9.46
CA PHE A 235 -7.25 -15.75 9.14
C PHE A 235 -6.45 -14.45 9.13
N TYR A 236 -5.53 -14.24 10.06
CA TYR A 236 -4.75 -13.01 10.17
C TYR A 236 -3.74 -12.84 9.03
N SER A 237 -2.98 -13.88 8.71
CA SER A 237 -1.82 -13.79 7.81
C SER A 237 -2.18 -13.31 6.40
N PRO A 238 -3.23 -13.82 5.74
CA PRO A 238 -3.62 -13.36 4.42
C PRO A 238 -4.55 -12.14 4.45
N THR A 239 -4.74 -11.48 5.60
CA THR A 239 -5.68 -10.35 5.71
C THR A 239 -4.97 -9.12 6.26
N TRP A 240 -4.92 -9.00 7.59
CA TRP A 240 -4.42 -7.84 8.31
C TRP A 240 -2.91 -7.66 8.21
N ASN A 241 -2.14 -8.70 7.86
CA ASN A 241 -0.69 -8.61 7.79
C ASN A 241 -0.20 -7.67 6.66
N GLY A 242 -0.66 -7.91 5.42
CA GLY A 242 -0.21 -7.17 4.25
C GLY A 242 -1.17 -6.07 3.79
N THR A 243 -2.48 -6.25 4.00
CA THR A 243 -3.49 -5.37 3.40
C THR A 243 -3.39 -3.90 3.83
N PRO A 244 -3.13 -3.55 5.12
CA PRO A 244 -2.94 -2.16 5.52
C PRO A 244 -1.81 -1.44 4.77
N TRP A 245 -0.72 -2.15 4.44
CA TRP A 245 0.39 -1.58 3.68
C TRP A 245 0.02 -1.32 2.23
N VAL A 246 -0.74 -2.21 1.61
CA VAL A 246 -1.21 -2.07 0.23
C VAL A 246 -2.19 -0.91 0.12
N VAL A 247 -3.21 -0.88 0.98
CA VAL A 247 -4.17 0.22 1.07
C VAL A 247 -3.43 1.54 1.29
N GLY A 248 -2.43 1.54 2.18
CA GLY A 248 -1.58 2.68 2.46
C GLY A 248 -0.70 3.16 1.30
N ALA A 249 -0.42 2.30 0.31
CA ALA A 249 0.29 2.70 -0.91
C ALA A 249 -0.67 3.19 -2.01
N GLU A 250 -1.89 2.65 -2.04
CA GLU A 250 -2.93 2.94 -3.03
C GLU A 250 -3.65 4.27 -2.76
N MET A 251 -3.88 4.64 -1.50
CA MET A 251 -4.71 5.81 -1.14
C MET A 251 -4.10 7.18 -1.46
N PHE A 252 -2.77 7.27 -1.60
CA PHE A 252 -2.06 8.55 -1.66
C PHE A 252 -1.52 8.85 -3.06
N PRO A 253 -1.66 10.10 -3.52
CA PRO A 253 -1.07 10.55 -4.77
C PRO A 253 0.46 10.58 -4.66
N GLN A 254 1.13 10.49 -5.79
CA GLN A 254 2.57 10.20 -5.86
C GLN A 254 3.43 11.28 -5.16
N HIS A 255 3.12 12.57 -5.35
CA HIS A 255 3.88 13.69 -4.75
C HIS A 255 3.93 13.71 -3.21
N VAL A 256 2.92 13.16 -2.51
CA VAL A 256 2.93 13.07 -1.03
C VAL A 256 3.21 11.67 -0.51
N ARG A 257 3.26 10.67 -1.40
CA ARG A 257 3.30 9.25 -1.04
C ARG A 257 4.43 8.91 -0.08
N THR A 258 5.65 9.35 -0.36
CA THR A 258 6.82 9.07 0.49
C THR A 258 6.62 9.55 1.93
N PHE A 259 6.13 10.77 2.12
CA PHE A 259 5.87 11.32 3.45
C PHE A 259 4.74 10.56 4.15
N THR A 260 3.64 10.30 3.45
CA THR A 260 2.50 9.58 4.03
C THR A 260 2.83 8.13 4.40
N GLN A 261 3.68 7.45 3.63
CA GLN A 261 4.19 6.11 3.95
C GLN A 261 5.09 6.13 5.19
N ALA A 262 5.91 7.17 5.36
CA ALA A 262 6.70 7.34 6.57
C ALA A 262 5.82 7.53 7.81
N CYS A 263 4.74 8.33 7.72
CA CYS A 263 3.76 8.49 8.80
C CYS A 263 3.06 7.16 9.14
N GLN A 264 2.68 6.40 8.12
CA GLN A 264 2.04 5.09 8.29
C GLN A 264 2.98 4.08 8.95
N ALA A 265 4.23 4.01 8.51
CA ALA A 265 5.25 3.18 9.14
C ALA A 265 5.51 3.59 10.59
N ALA A 266 5.62 4.90 10.87
CA ALA A 266 5.76 5.41 12.23
C ALA A 266 4.56 5.00 13.11
N SER A 267 3.33 5.08 12.57
CA SER A 267 2.13 4.63 13.27
C SER A 267 2.18 3.13 13.58
N ASN A 268 2.56 2.30 12.61
CA ASN A 268 2.74 0.86 12.81
C ASN A 268 3.69 0.55 13.97
N TRP A 269 4.90 1.11 13.93
CA TRP A 269 5.92 0.84 14.93
C TRP A 269 5.56 1.43 16.29
N PHE A 270 4.89 2.58 16.32
CA PHE A 270 4.37 3.16 17.56
C PHE A 270 3.35 2.23 18.24
N TRP A 271 2.31 1.80 17.52
CA TRP A 271 1.31 0.89 18.09
C TRP A 271 1.89 -0.48 18.40
N GLY A 272 2.84 -0.96 17.59
CA GLY A 272 3.58 -2.19 17.87
C GLY A 272 4.39 -2.11 19.14
N PHE A 273 5.05 -0.98 19.39
CA PHE A 273 5.75 -0.72 20.65
C PHE A 273 4.78 -0.73 21.83
N ILE A 274 3.64 -0.03 21.74
CA ILE A 274 2.63 0.02 22.81
C ILE A 274 2.14 -1.38 23.15
N ILE A 275 1.65 -2.14 22.17
CA ILE A 275 1.15 -3.50 22.42
C ILE A 275 2.24 -4.38 23.01
N THR A 276 3.44 -4.42 22.42
CA THR A 276 4.53 -5.27 22.91
C THR A 276 4.93 -4.90 24.33
N ARG A 277 5.09 -3.61 24.61
CA ARG A 277 5.55 -3.11 25.91
C ARG A 277 4.58 -3.42 27.04
N PHE A 278 3.27 -3.36 26.78
CA PHE A 278 2.24 -3.57 27.80
C PHE A 278 1.70 -5.01 27.87
N THR A 279 2.01 -5.86 26.87
CA THR A 279 1.54 -7.26 26.83
C THR A 279 1.88 -8.05 28.10
N PRO A 280 3.10 -7.99 28.68
CA PRO A 280 3.39 -8.71 29.93
C PRO A 280 2.48 -8.29 31.09
N GLN A 281 2.26 -6.98 31.25
CA GLN A 281 1.39 -6.44 32.29
C GLN A 281 -0.07 -6.81 32.05
N MET A 282 -0.50 -6.88 30.79
CA MET A 282 -1.82 -7.37 30.42
C MET A 282 -2.01 -8.82 30.85
N PHE A 283 -1.02 -9.69 30.62
CA PHE A 283 -1.08 -11.09 31.08
C PHE A 283 -1.11 -11.21 32.60
N THR A 284 -0.34 -10.39 33.33
CA THR A 284 -0.37 -10.43 34.80
C THR A 284 -1.67 -9.87 35.39
N ALA A 285 -2.25 -8.84 34.77
CA ALA A 285 -3.44 -8.17 35.31
C ALA A 285 -4.75 -8.86 34.90
N MET A 286 -4.81 -9.40 33.68
CA MET A 286 -6.06 -9.91 33.10
C MET A 286 -6.05 -11.43 32.87
N GLY A 287 -4.90 -12.09 32.86
CA GLY A 287 -4.79 -13.53 32.57
C GLY A 287 -5.39 -13.90 31.21
N TYR A 288 -6.49 -14.65 31.22
CA TYR A 288 -7.23 -15.01 29.99
C TYR A 288 -7.90 -13.81 29.31
N GLY A 289 -8.14 -12.72 30.06
CA GLY A 289 -8.77 -11.50 29.53
C GLY A 289 -7.97 -10.83 28.41
N VAL A 290 -6.68 -11.14 28.28
CA VAL A 290 -5.83 -10.66 27.16
C VAL A 290 -6.38 -11.12 25.81
N TYR A 291 -6.83 -12.38 25.71
CA TYR A 291 -7.38 -12.92 24.46
C TYR A 291 -8.75 -12.30 24.14
N ILE A 292 -9.58 -12.10 25.17
CA ILE A 292 -10.89 -11.45 25.04
C ILE A 292 -10.72 -9.98 24.63
N PHE A 293 -9.70 -9.29 25.16
CA PHE A 293 -9.37 -7.92 24.79
C PHE A 293 -9.03 -7.81 23.30
N PHE A 294 -8.10 -8.64 22.79
CA PHE A 294 -7.76 -8.63 21.37
C PHE A 294 -8.93 -9.07 20.49
N ALA A 295 -9.69 -10.09 20.90
CA ALA A 295 -10.91 -10.51 20.20
C ALA A 295 -11.90 -9.34 20.05
N THR A 296 -12.11 -8.59 21.13
CA THR A 296 -13.03 -7.44 21.14
C THR A 296 -12.53 -6.32 20.24
N LEU A 297 -11.24 -6.02 20.23
CA LEU A 297 -10.66 -5.06 19.27
C LEU A 297 -10.85 -5.51 17.82
N MET A 298 -10.75 -6.81 17.54
CA MET A 298 -11.04 -7.35 16.21
C MET A 298 -12.53 -7.24 15.83
N VAL A 299 -13.45 -7.41 16.78
CA VAL A 299 -14.88 -7.15 16.53
C VAL A 299 -15.13 -5.67 16.26
N VAL A 300 -14.52 -4.77 17.04
CA VAL A 300 -14.67 -3.32 16.87
C VAL A 300 -14.01 -2.83 15.58
N SER A 301 -13.01 -3.53 15.05
CA SER A 301 -12.44 -3.18 13.74
C SER A 301 -13.39 -3.46 12.57
N ILE A 302 -14.40 -4.34 12.72
CA ILE A 302 -15.40 -4.64 11.69
C ILE A 302 -16.19 -3.39 11.28
N PRO A 303 -16.88 -2.65 12.19
CA PRO A 303 -17.58 -1.44 11.81
C PRO A 303 -16.63 -0.36 11.29
N PHE A 304 -15.39 -0.27 11.80
CA PHE A 304 -14.39 0.64 11.26
C PHE A 304 -14.10 0.33 9.77
N VAL A 305 -13.76 -0.91 9.44
CA VAL A 305 -13.47 -1.34 8.06
C VAL A 305 -14.73 -1.23 7.18
N TYR A 306 -15.90 -1.53 7.73
CA TYR A 306 -17.13 -1.46 6.96
C TYR A 306 -17.54 -0.01 6.64
N PHE A 307 -17.54 0.89 7.62
CA PHE A 307 -18.10 2.24 7.44
C PHE A 307 -17.08 3.29 6.99
N ILE A 308 -15.79 3.12 7.28
CA ILE A 308 -14.78 4.18 7.12
C ILE A 308 -13.83 3.88 5.95
N LEU A 309 -13.53 2.61 5.69
CA LEU A 309 -12.56 2.22 4.66
C LEU A 309 -13.24 2.04 3.29
N PRO A 310 -12.90 2.85 2.26
CA PRO A 310 -13.35 2.60 0.90
C PRO A 310 -12.57 1.43 0.28
N GLU A 311 -13.20 0.72 -0.66
CA GLU A 311 -12.54 -0.34 -1.42
C GLU A 311 -11.71 0.26 -2.57
N THR A 312 -10.44 -0.14 -2.64
CA THR A 312 -9.43 0.39 -3.59
C THR A 312 -9.15 -0.54 -4.76
N LYS A 313 -9.65 -1.78 -4.71
CA LYS A 313 -9.46 -2.78 -5.77
C LYS A 313 -9.76 -2.22 -7.16
N GLN A 314 -8.88 -2.47 -8.14
CA GLN A 314 -9.09 -2.19 -9.57
C GLN A 314 -9.36 -0.73 -9.96
N ILE A 315 -9.22 0.23 -9.05
CA ILE A 315 -9.31 1.65 -9.35
C ILE A 315 -7.92 2.15 -9.78
N PRO A 316 -7.81 2.87 -10.92
CA PRO A 316 -6.55 3.48 -11.34
C PRO A 316 -6.03 4.47 -10.29
N LEU A 317 -4.71 4.52 -10.07
CA LEU A 317 -4.10 5.35 -9.03
C LEU A 317 -4.41 6.85 -9.22
N GLU A 318 -4.60 7.28 -10.46
CA GLU A 318 -4.91 8.65 -10.86
C GLU A 318 -6.33 9.06 -10.43
N ARG A 319 -7.23 8.08 -10.23
CA ARG A 319 -8.64 8.28 -9.87
C ARG A 319 -8.95 7.90 -8.41
N MET A 320 -7.94 7.53 -7.63
CA MET A 320 -8.10 7.23 -6.21
C MET A 320 -8.69 8.40 -5.43
N GLU A 321 -8.56 9.63 -5.94
CA GLU A 321 -9.11 10.80 -5.26
C GLU A 321 -10.63 10.82 -5.21
N GLU A 322 -11.29 10.23 -6.21
CA GLU A 322 -12.75 10.18 -6.32
C GLU A 322 -13.39 9.35 -5.19
N LEU A 323 -12.67 8.38 -4.64
CA LEU A 323 -13.11 7.60 -3.48
C LEU A 323 -13.30 8.45 -2.22
N PHE A 324 -12.65 9.62 -2.17
CA PHE A 324 -12.62 10.51 -1.01
C PHE A 324 -13.32 11.84 -1.28
N GLU A 325 -14.16 11.92 -2.31
CA GLU A 325 -14.99 13.08 -2.58
C GLU A 325 -15.91 13.43 -1.39
N PRO A 326 -16.14 14.71 -1.09
CA PRO A 326 -17.08 15.11 -0.05
C PRO A 326 -18.48 14.53 -0.29
N GLY A 327 -19.08 13.93 0.74
CA GLY A 327 -20.40 13.28 0.65
C GLY A 327 -20.37 11.84 0.15
N MET A 328 -19.21 11.33 -0.27
CA MET A 328 -19.05 9.93 -0.67
C MET A 328 -19.14 9.01 0.55
N LYS A 329 -20.00 7.99 0.49
CA LYS A 329 -20.10 6.95 1.53
C LYS A 329 -19.05 5.87 1.25
N PRO A 330 -18.09 5.58 2.16
CA PRO A 330 -16.99 4.65 1.88
C PRO A 330 -17.44 3.26 1.38
N TRP A 331 -18.56 2.75 1.91
CA TRP A 331 -19.11 1.44 1.51
C TRP A 331 -19.80 1.40 0.14
N LYS A 332 -20.05 2.56 -0.50
CA LYS A 332 -20.60 2.68 -1.87
C LYS A 332 -19.62 3.33 -2.85
N ALA A 333 -18.54 3.92 -2.34
CA ALA A 333 -17.59 4.71 -3.13
C ALA A 333 -17.03 3.92 -4.32
N HIS A 334 -16.67 2.66 -4.09
CA HIS A 334 -16.10 1.80 -5.11
C HIS A 334 -17.03 1.58 -6.31
N ASP A 335 -18.30 1.20 -6.07
CA ASP A 335 -19.25 0.94 -7.15
C ASP A 335 -19.49 2.19 -8.01
N ILE A 336 -19.57 3.36 -7.37
CA ILE A 336 -19.76 4.65 -8.04
C ILE A 336 -18.55 5.00 -8.89
N VAL A 337 -17.34 4.93 -8.32
CA VAL A 337 -16.10 5.27 -9.04
C VAL A 337 -15.85 4.28 -10.18
N MET A 338 -16.07 2.98 -9.95
CA MET A 338 -15.93 1.98 -10.98
C MET A 338 -16.93 2.19 -12.12
N ALA A 339 -18.18 2.57 -11.85
CA ALA A 339 -19.13 2.93 -12.91
C ALA A 339 -18.60 4.08 -13.79
N ARG A 340 -18.06 5.14 -13.17
CA ARG A 340 -17.43 6.26 -13.90
C ARG A 340 -16.20 5.82 -14.69
N VAL A 341 -15.39 4.89 -14.17
CA VAL A 341 -14.23 4.32 -14.88
C VAL A 341 -14.65 3.55 -16.12
N HIS A 342 -15.70 2.73 -16.02
CA HIS A 342 -16.21 1.98 -17.17
C HIS A 342 -16.78 2.91 -18.24
N GLU A 343 -17.54 3.92 -17.85
CA GLU A 343 -18.07 4.94 -18.77
C GLU A 343 -16.94 5.67 -19.51
N THR A 344 -15.91 6.15 -18.79
CA THR A 344 -14.75 6.81 -19.42
C THR A 344 -14.01 5.88 -20.39
N ARG A 345 -13.90 4.59 -20.05
CA ARG A 345 -13.27 3.59 -20.92
C ARG A 345 -14.09 3.32 -22.18
N GLN A 346 -15.42 3.25 -22.07
CA GLN A 346 -16.32 3.07 -23.22
C GLN A 346 -16.23 4.26 -24.17
N LEU A 347 -16.32 5.49 -23.64
CA LEU A 347 -16.20 6.71 -24.44
C LEU A 347 -14.85 6.78 -25.17
N ARG A 348 -13.76 6.37 -24.51
CA ARG A 348 -12.44 6.29 -25.15
C ARG A 348 -12.42 5.26 -26.29
N ASN A 349 -12.98 4.08 -26.08
CA ASN A 349 -13.04 3.04 -27.11
C ASN A 349 -13.88 3.49 -28.32
N ASP A 350 -15.02 4.13 -28.08
CA ASP A 350 -15.89 4.65 -29.14
C ASP A 350 -15.22 5.76 -29.95
N ALA A 351 -14.46 6.64 -29.28
CA ALA A 351 -13.68 7.68 -29.95
C ALA A 351 -12.58 7.09 -30.86
N VAL A 352 -11.88 6.04 -30.38
CA VAL A 352 -10.88 5.31 -31.16
C VAL A 352 -11.50 4.63 -32.37
N VAL A 353 -12.65 3.96 -32.21
CA VAL A 353 -13.35 3.33 -33.34
C VAL A 353 -13.77 4.36 -34.39
N LYS A 354 -14.23 5.55 -33.97
CA LYS A 354 -14.60 6.64 -34.89
C LYS A 354 -13.41 7.29 -35.61
N HIS A 355 -12.22 7.30 -34.99
CA HIS A 355 -11.01 7.93 -35.55
C HIS A 355 -10.04 6.93 -36.19
N SER A 356 -10.29 5.63 -36.04
CA SER A 356 -9.57 4.62 -36.81
C SER A 356 -9.92 4.82 -38.28
N PRO A 357 -8.94 4.96 -39.20
CA PRO A 357 -9.22 5.06 -40.63
C PRO A 357 -10.01 3.82 -41.00
N SER A 358 -11.28 4.02 -41.28
CA SER A 358 -12.26 2.96 -41.40
C SER A 358 -11.83 2.00 -42.51
N SER A 359 -11.99 0.69 -42.28
CA SER A 359 -11.86 -0.35 -43.29
C SER A 359 -12.63 -0.03 -44.58
N THR A 360 -13.64 0.84 -44.52
CA THR A 360 -14.36 1.40 -45.66
C THR A 360 -13.53 2.25 -46.62
N SER A 361 -12.42 2.89 -46.20
CA SER A 361 -11.53 3.60 -47.14
C SER A 361 -10.55 2.66 -47.83
N PHE A 362 -10.17 1.56 -47.16
CA PHE A 362 -9.40 0.46 -47.76
C PHE A 362 -10.26 -0.41 -48.69
N GLU A 363 -11.51 -0.71 -48.32
CA GLU A 363 -12.46 -1.43 -49.17
C GLU A 363 -12.89 -0.58 -50.37
N LYS A 364 -13.19 0.71 -50.21
CA LYS A 364 -13.44 1.60 -51.36
C LYS A 364 -12.21 1.73 -52.27
N ASN A 365 -11.01 1.83 -51.72
CA ASN A 365 -9.78 1.83 -52.53
C ASN A 365 -9.49 0.48 -53.19
N GLN A 366 -10.01 -0.65 -52.67
CA GLN A 366 -9.89 -1.95 -53.30
C GLN A 366 -10.97 -2.17 -54.39
N GLU A 367 -12.21 -1.75 -54.16
CA GLU A 367 -13.27 -1.73 -55.17
C GLU A 367 -12.90 -0.81 -56.35
N GLU A 368 -12.48 0.43 -56.08
CA GLU A 368 -12.03 1.36 -57.12
C GLU A 368 -10.77 0.89 -57.88
N ARG A 369 -10.02 -0.06 -57.31
CA ARG A 369 -8.82 -0.64 -57.93
C ARG A 369 -9.12 -1.94 -58.67
N MET A 370 -10.21 -2.63 -58.33
CA MET A 370 -10.75 -3.75 -59.11
C MET A 370 -11.59 -3.29 -60.31
N GLU A 371 -12.28 -2.14 -60.22
CA GLU A 371 -13.00 -1.55 -61.37
C GLU A 371 -12.07 -0.93 -62.43
N ARG A 372 -10.78 -0.75 -62.11
CA ARG A 372 -9.76 -0.19 -63.01
C ARG A 372 -8.89 -1.23 -63.73
N VAL A 373 -9.20 -2.53 -63.58
CA VAL A 373 -8.59 -3.66 -64.29
C VAL A 373 -9.65 -4.30 -65.18
#